data_AF-A0A812RUD6-F1
#
_entry.id   AF-A0A812RUD6-F1
#
_cell.length_a   1.000
_cell.length_b   1.000
_cell.length_c   1.000
_cell.angle_alpha   90.00
_cell.angle_beta   90.00
_cell.angle_gamma   90.00
#
_symmetry.space_group_name_H-M   'P 1'
#
loop_
_entity.id
_entity.type
_entity.pdbx_description
1 polymer ?
#
loop_
_entity_poly.entity_id
_entity_poly.type
_entity_poly.pdbx_seq_one_letter_code
_entity_poly.pdbx_strand_id
1 'polypeptide(L)'
;MFRLLRLVRVARALKLRRGFTALQDVIHSQRASLYLKFFVSLGQLLMLVHWIACGWFGVTWLHTENWVASSDLRYRDSLFQYLTCVLWSFCQLGVGESPWQPTNTTEMILASVIAFTALITAAVLISTMGELIAGLRKLRQDELSQFRLLRRYLQKHDIPVDLGHRVTQFLHNQYTERQQASSSQTQVPLLELLSRPMMQELQFERHRPVLCKIGAIKAILSKDDVHCRRVLHKMAYASLDPMVAAAGDVIFVGGHMATMSYIKMNGRLSYFK
;
A
#
# COMPACT_ATOMS: atom_id res chain seq x y z
N MET A 1 43.36 -1.02 2.75
CA MET A 1 42.66 -1.21 1.46
C MET A 1 41.55 -2.28 1.47
N PHE A 2 41.69 -3.47 2.08
CA PHE A 2 40.67 -4.54 2.01
C PHE A 2 39.31 -4.27 2.68
N ARG A 3 39.17 -3.23 3.50
CA ARG A 3 37.88 -2.84 4.11
C ARG A 3 36.96 -2.07 3.15
N LEU A 4 37.51 -1.33 2.18
CA LEU A 4 36.75 -0.59 1.16
C LEU A 4 35.98 -1.53 0.20
N LEU A 5 36.48 -2.75 -0.05
CA LEU A 5 35.74 -3.75 -0.85
C LEU A 5 34.42 -4.19 -0.20
N ARG A 6 34.22 -3.99 1.11
CA ARG A 6 32.92 -4.24 1.75
C ARG A 6 31.88 -3.17 1.39
N LEU A 7 32.29 -1.95 0.99
CA LEU A 7 31.37 -0.93 0.46
C LEU A 7 30.76 -1.37 -0.89
N VAL A 8 31.40 -2.27 -1.64
CA VAL A 8 30.77 -2.90 -2.82
C VAL A 8 29.55 -3.77 -2.42
N ARG A 9 29.49 -4.27 -1.18
CA ARG A 9 28.28 -4.93 -0.66
C ARG A 9 27.15 -3.93 -0.41
N VAL A 10 27.46 -2.68 -0.09
CA VAL A 10 26.49 -1.58 -0.01
C VAL A 10 25.91 -1.28 -1.40
N ALA A 11 26.69 -1.43 -2.47
CA ALA A 11 26.15 -1.40 -3.85
C ALA A 11 25.17 -2.56 -4.14
N ARG A 12 25.22 -3.68 -3.38
CA ARG A 12 24.14 -4.69 -3.41
C ARG A 12 22.88 -4.23 -2.67
N ALA A 13 22.98 -3.33 -1.69
CA ALA A 13 21.81 -2.71 -1.08
C ALA A 13 21.03 -1.82 -2.08
N LEU A 14 21.72 -1.23 -3.07
CA LEU A 14 21.06 -0.60 -4.23
C LEU A 14 20.29 -1.62 -5.09
N LYS A 15 20.80 -2.85 -5.27
CA LYS A 15 20.03 -3.95 -5.89
C LYS A 15 18.86 -4.39 -5.01
N LEU A 16 19.03 -4.41 -3.69
CA LEU A 16 17.94 -4.70 -2.74
C LEU A 16 16.82 -3.65 -2.86
N ARG A 17 17.17 -2.37 -3.05
CA ARG A 17 16.21 -1.29 -3.32
C ARG A 17 15.42 -1.53 -4.61
N ARG A 18 16.06 -2.02 -5.68
CA ARG A 18 15.38 -2.44 -6.93
C ARG A 18 14.52 -3.70 -6.75
N GLY A 19 14.97 -4.65 -5.94
CA GLY A 19 14.19 -5.83 -5.57
C GLY A 19 12.96 -5.46 -4.75
N PHE A 20 13.08 -4.47 -3.86
CA PHE A 20 11.96 -3.94 -3.07
C PHE A 20 10.92 -3.24 -3.93
N THR A 21 11.33 -2.46 -4.94
CA THR A 21 10.36 -1.88 -5.89
C THR A 21 9.65 -2.96 -6.70
N ALA A 22 10.37 -4.01 -7.13
CA ALA A 22 9.75 -5.14 -7.82
C ALA A 22 8.79 -5.94 -6.92
N LEU A 23 9.13 -6.14 -5.64
CA LEU A 23 8.26 -6.78 -4.66
C LEU A 23 7.01 -5.92 -4.40
N GLN A 24 7.16 -4.60 -4.41
CA GLN A 24 6.06 -3.66 -4.26
C GLN A 24 5.08 -3.72 -5.44
N ASP A 25 5.57 -3.97 -6.65
CA ASP A 25 4.74 -4.14 -7.85
C ASP A 25 3.96 -5.46 -7.84
N VAL A 26 4.46 -6.48 -7.14
CA VAL A 26 3.77 -7.79 -6.96
C VAL A 26 2.71 -7.72 -5.85
N ILE A 27 2.82 -6.78 -4.92
CA ILE A 27 1.85 -6.61 -3.83
C ILE A 27 0.69 -5.73 -4.32
N HIS A 28 -0.37 -6.38 -4.79
CA HIS A 28 -1.59 -5.71 -5.27
C HIS A 28 -2.40 -4.99 -4.17
N SER A 29 -2.08 -5.18 -2.89
CA SER A 29 -2.78 -4.52 -1.78
C SER A 29 -2.14 -3.18 -1.43
N GLN A 30 -2.89 -2.08 -1.65
CA GLN A 30 -2.49 -0.70 -1.33
C GLN A 30 -2.12 -0.54 0.17
N ARG A 31 -2.79 -1.25 1.07
CA ARG A 31 -2.48 -1.24 2.51
C ARG A 31 -1.15 -1.92 2.82
N ALA A 32 -0.92 -3.10 2.25
CA ALA A 32 0.33 -3.83 2.43
C ALA A 32 1.53 -3.05 1.87
N SER A 33 1.35 -2.36 0.74
CA SER A 33 2.36 -1.46 0.16
C SER A 33 2.74 -0.31 1.11
N LEU A 34 1.75 0.32 1.76
CA LEU A 34 2.00 1.41 2.72
C LEU A 34 2.73 0.92 3.99
N TYR A 35 2.34 -0.23 4.56
CA TYR A 35 3.05 -0.82 5.69
C TYR A 35 4.49 -1.19 5.34
N LEU A 36 4.70 -1.80 4.17
CA LEU A 36 6.03 -2.17 3.71
C LEU A 36 6.92 -0.92 3.56
N LYS A 37 6.41 0.17 2.97
CA LYS A 37 7.13 1.45 2.89
C LYS A 37 7.52 1.99 4.26
N PHE A 38 6.63 1.89 5.26
CA PHE A 38 6.92 2.30 6.62
C PHE A 38 8.07 1.48 7.23
N PHE A 39 8.01 0.14 7.13
CA PHE A 39 9.07 -0.73 7.64
C PHE A 39 10.41 -0.52 6.92
N VAL A 40 10.39 -0.29 5.60
CA VAL A 40 11.60 0.02 4.83
C VAL A 40 12.21 1.35 5.26
N SER A 41 11.40 2.39 5.45
CA SER A 41 11.86 3.69 5.96
C SER A 41 12.50 3.57 7.35
N LEU A 42 11.89 2.79 8.24
CA LEU A 42 12.47 2.48 9.56
C LEU A 42 13.81 1.73 9.44
N GLY A 43 13.90 0.76 8.52
CA GLY A 43 15.16 0.05 8.26
C GLY A 43 16.26 0.95 7.71
N GLN A 44 15.92 1.92 6.87
CA GLN A 44 16.86 2.93 6.35
C GLN A 44 17.39 3.82 7.48
N LEU A 45 16.54 4.23 8.43
CA LEU A 45 16.96 4.98 9.62
C LEU A 45 17.97 4.17 10.45
N LEU A 46 17.67 2.90 10.75
CA LEU A 46 18.56 2.07 11.56
C LEU A 46 19.92 1.85 10.89
N MET A 47 19.94 1.69 9.56
CA MET A 47 21.17 1.58 8.79
C MET A 47 21.98 2.87 8.80
N LEU A 48 21.33 4.03 8.70
CA LEU A 48 21.99 5.33 8.82
C LEU A 48 22.66 5.48 10.19
N VAL A 49 21.92 5.18 11.28
CA VAL A 49 22.44 5.22 12.65
C VAL A 49 23.66 4.30 12.79
N HIS A 50 23.60 3.08 12.23
CA HIS A 50 24.73 2.16 12.22
C HIS A 50 25.95 2.74 11.49
N TRP A 51 25.76 3.40 10.35
CA TRP A 51 26.87 3.98 9.58
C TRP A 51 27.52 5.15 10.31
N ILE A 52 26.72 6.02 10.94
CA ILE A 52 27.21 7.12 11.76
C ILE A 52 28.00 6.56 12.95
N ALA A 53 27.46 5.54 13.64
CA ALA A 53 28.10 4.90 14.78
C ALA A 53 29.44 4.25 14.41
N CYS A 54 29.48 3.51 13.30
CA CYS A 54 30.71 2.91 12.80
C CYS A 54 31.71 3.95 12.30
N GLY A 55 31.24 5.05 11.70
CA GLY A 55 32.08 6.18 11.30
C GLY A 55 32.74 6.84 12.51
N TRP A 56 31.96 7.11 13.55
CA TRP A 56 32.43 7.69 14.82
C TRP A 56 33.46 6.79 15.52
N PHE A 57 33.19 5.49 15.59
CA PHE A 57 34.16 4.53 16.13
C PHE A 57 35.42 4.42 15.27
N GLY A 58 35.29 4.50 13.93
CA GLY A 58 36.41 4.41 13.00
C GLY A 58 37.45 5.53 13.17
N VAL A 59 37.04 6.70 13.65
CA VAL A 59 37.95 7.84 13.91
C VAL A 59 38.95 7.53 15.03
N THR A 60 38.59 6.64 15.96
CA THR A 60 39.49 6.21 17.05
C THR A 60 40.75 5.51 16.55
N TRP A 61 40.77 5.04 15.29
CA TRP A 61 41.95 4.42 14.67
C TRP A 61 42.93 5.42 14.07
N LEU A 62 42.55 6.70 13.92
CA LEU A 62 43.39 7.73 13.30
C LEU A 62 44.29 8.45 14.31
N HIS A 63 43.87 8.55 15.57
CA HIS A 63 44.59 9.25 16.62
C HIS A 63 44.64 8.43 17.92
N THR A 64 45.78 8.52 18.63
CA THR A 64 46.05 7.82 19.89
C THR A 64 45.34 8.45 21.08
N GLU A 65 45.28 9.77 21.14
CA GLU A 65 44.37 10.52 21.99
C GLU A 65 43.05 10.62 21.25
N ASN A 66 41.96 10.12 21.84
CA ASN A 66 40.64 10.11 21.22
C ASN A 66 39.55 10.08 22.28
N TRP A 67 38.31 10.30 21.85
CA TRP A 67 37.14 10.32 22.72
C TRP A 67 36.93 9.02 23.53
N VAL A 68 37.44 7.87 23.07
CA VAL A 68 37.40 6.59 23.80
C VAL A 68 38.44 6.53 24.91
N ALA A 69 39.62 7.09 24.66
CA ALA A 69 40.71 7.17 25.64
C ALA A 69 40.37 8.17 26.76
N SER A 70 39.70 9.29 26.44
CA SER A 70 39.29 10.29 27.44
C SER A 70 38.11 9.85 28.31
N SER A 71 37.32 8.88 27.86
CA SER A 71 36.11 8.41 28.56
C SER A 71 36.31 7.08 29.29
N ASP A 72 37.53 6.54 29.33
CA ASP A 72 37.89 5.24 29.92
C ASP A 72 37.07 4.05 29.35
N LEU A 73 36.47 4.23 28.17
CA LEU A 73 35.68 3.20 27.49
C LEU A 73 36.54 2.09 26.89
N ARG A 74 37.87 2.28 26.86
CA ARG A 74 38.83 1.38 26.21
C ARG A 74 38.82 -0.04 26.80
N TYR A 75 38.54 -0.17 28.09
CA TYR A 75 38.52 -1.46 28.81
C TYR A 75 37.13 -2.09 28.90
N ARG A 76 36.09 -1.42 28.38
CA ARG A 76 34.71 -1.91 28.41
C ARG A 76 34.45 -2.87 27.26
N ASP A 77 33.44 -3.73 27.44
CA ASP A 77 33.06 -4.72 26.44
C ASP A 77 32.74 -4.07 25.07
N SER A 78 33.06 -4.79 24.00
CA SER A 78 32.86 -4.37 22.61
C SER A 78 31.42 -3.99 22.29
N LEU A 79 30.45 -4.68 22.91
CA LEU A 79 29.03 -4.40 22.77
C LEU A 79 28.67 -3.06 23.43
N PHE A 80 29.25 -2.77 24.60
CA PHE A 80 29.05 -1.50 25.30
C PHE A 80 29.61 -0.32 24.48
N GLN A 81 30.82 -0.47 23.92
CA GLN A 81 31.40 0.53 23.03
C GLN A 81 30.53 0.80 21.80
N TYR A 82 29.98 -0.26 21.18
CA TYR A 82 29.06 -0.12 20.05
C TYR A 82 27.77 0.60 20.44
N LEU A 83 27.13 0.22 21.54
CA LEU A 83 25.89 0.86 22.02
C LEU A 83 26.11 2.34 22.35
N THR A 84 27.28 2.70 22.91
CA THR A 84 27.68 4.09 23.12
C THR A 84 27.76 4.87 21.80
N CYS A 85 28.38 4.31 20.75
CA CYS A 85 28.42 4.96 19.44
C CYS A 85 27.03 5.08 18.79
N VAL A 86 26.17 4.09 19.00
CA VAL A 86 24.77 4.13 18.53
C VAL A 86 23.99 5.23 19.26
N LEU A 87 24.13 5.33 20.58
CA LEU A 87 23.50 6.39 21.37
C LEU A 87 23.97 7.77 20.91
N TRP A 88 25.29 7.95 20.73
CA TRP A 88 25.86 9.18 20.18
C TRP A 88 25.26 9.54 18.82
N SER A 89 25.07 8.55 17.95
CA SER A 89 24.47 8.74 16.61
C SER A 89 23.00 9.15 16.66
N PHE A 90 22.24 8.66 17.64
CA PHE A 90 20.87 9.11 17.89
C PHE A 90 20.82 10.55 18.38
N CYS A 91 21.77 10.98 19.22
CA CYS A 91 21.88 12.38 19.63
C CYS A 91 22.12 13.31 18.45
N GLN A 92 22.90 12.90 17.44
CA GLN A 92 23.10 13.69 16.21
C GLN A 92 21.84 13.83 15.36
N LEU A 93 20.86 12.92 15.50
CA LEU A 93 19.54 13.05 14.87
C LEU A 93 18.60 13.99 15.65
N GLY A 94 19.08 14.63 16.71
CA GLY A 94 18.31 15.54 17.57
C GLY A 94 17.62 14.85 18.75
N VAL A 95 17.98 13.59 19.05
CA VAL A 95 17.40 12.82 20.17
C VAL A 95 18.31 12.89 21.39
N GLY A 96 18.05 13.87 22.27
CA GLY A 96 18.77 14.05 23.52
C GLY A 96 20.19 14.64 23.35
N GLU A 97 20.93 14.66 24.45
CA GLU A 97 22.28 15.23 24.50
C GLU A 97 23.34 14.12 24.51
N SER A 98 24.42 14.33 23.76
CA SER A 98 25.55 13.40 23.78
C SER A 98 26.41 13.63 25.03
N PRO A 99 26.64 12.61 25.88
CA PRO A 99 27.53 12.77 27.03
C PRO A 99 29.01 12.73 26.64
N TRP A 100 29.34 12.33 25.41
CA TRP A 100 30.72 12.27 24.91
C TRP A 100 30.97 13.38 23.89
N GLN A 101 31.99 14.19 24.15
CA GLN A 101 32.38 15.32 23.31
C GLN A 101 33.68 15.02 22.54
N PRO A 102 33.84 15.56 21.34
CA PRO A 102 35.09 15.47 20.59
C PRO A 102 36.23 16.14 21.38
N THR A 103 37.37 15.46 21.46
CA THR A 103 38.58 15.92 22.15
C THR A 103 39.60 16.54 21.20
N ASN A 104 39.58 16.12 19.93
CA ASN A 104 40.53 16.58 18.91
C ASN A 104 39.88 17.43 17.83
N THR A 105 40.68 18.23 17.14
CA THR A 105 40.24 19.03 15.98
C THR A 105 39.66 18.16 14.86
N THR A 106 40.24 16.97 14.62
CA THR A 106 39.74 16.03 13.60
C THR A 106 38.40 15.42 13.99
N GLU A 107 38.22 15.06 15.26
CA GLU A 107 36.93 14.61 15.80
C GLU A 107 35.88 15.72 15.73
N MET A 108 36.26 16.96 16.01
CA MET A 108 35.37 18.12 15.97
C MET A 108 34.85 18.39 14.55
N ILE A 109 35.74 18.43 13.55
CA ILE A 109 35.36 18.65 12.14
C ILE A 109 34.39 17.55 11.68
N LEU A 110 34.70 16.29 11.98
CA LEU A 110 33.87 15.17 11.61
C LEU A 110 32.52 15.19 12.34
N ALA A 111 32.50 15.49 13.64
CA ALA A 111 31.26 15.64 14.40
C ALA A 111 30.38 16.75 13.83
N SER A 112 30.95 17.90 13.44
CA SER A 112 30.19 18.99 12.79
C SER A 112 29.59 18.58 11.45
N VAL A 113 30.35 17.89 10.60
CA VAL A 113 29.86 17.39 9.30
C VAL A 113 28.76 16.34 9.48
N ILE A 114 28.93 15.41 10.44
CA ILE A 114 27.91 14.41 10.78
C ILE A 114 26.65 15.09 11.31
N ALA A 115 26.77 16.04 12.24
CA ALA A 115 25.63 16.74 12.82
C ALA A 115 24.81 17.47 11.74
N PHE A 116 25.47 18.19 10.82
CA PHE A 116 24.79 18.88 9.72
C PHE A 116 24.07 17.89 8.78
N THR A 117 24.73 16.79 8.43
CA THR A 117 24.16 15.77 7.54
C THR A 117 23.00 15.02 8.22
N ALA A 118 23.15 14.72 9.52
CA ALA A 118 22.14 14.06 10.33
C ALA A 118 20.89 14.94 10.48
N LEU A 119 21.05 16.25 10.68
CA LEU A 119 19.95 17.21 10.74
C LEU A 119 19.11 17.20 9.45
N ILE A 120 19.75 17.31 8.28
CA ILE A 120 19.06 17.27 6.98
C ILE A 120 18.33 15.93 6.81
N THR A 121 19.00 14.82 7.14
CA THR A 121 18.44 13.49 6.95
C THR A 121 17.26 13.22 7.89
N ALA A 122 17.34 13.69 9.14
CA ALA A 122 16.25 13.61 10.11
C ALA A 122 15.01 14.38 9.64
N ALA A 123 15.19 15.60 9.11
CA ALA A 123 14.09 16.40 8.58
C ALA A 123 13.36 15.68 7.42
N VAL A 124 14.13 15.13 6.47
CA VAL A 124 13.58 14.35 5.34
C VAL A 124 12.86 13.10 5.83
N LEU A 125 13.44 12.39 6.81
CA LEU A 125 12.83 11.18 7.36
C LEU A 125 11.48 11.49 8.04
N ILE A 126 11.42 12.53 8.88
CA ILE A 126 10.19 12.93 9.56
C ILE A 126 9.10 13.30 8.54
N SER A 127 9.47 14.05 7.49
CA SER A 127 8.55 14.41 6.41
C SER A 127 8.00 13.18 5.68
N THR A 128 8.87 12.26 5.25
CA THR A 128 8.44 11.04 4.54
C THR A 128 7.59 10.11 5.42
N MET A 129 7.93 9.94 6.70
CA MET A 129 7.11 9.17 7.64
C MET A 129 5.75 9.84 7.89
N GLY A 130 5.73 11.17 7.99
CA GLY A 130 4.50 11.97 8.11
C GLY A 130 3.57 11.76 6.93
N GLU A 131 4.08 11.80 5.70
CA GLU A 131 3.31 11.54 4.48
C GLU A 131 2.73 10.13 4.43
N LEU A 132 3.52 9.12 4.83
CA LEU A 132 3.05 7.73 4.90
C LEU A 132 1.92 7.56 5.92
N ILE A 133 2.04 8.18 7.10
CA ILE A 133 1.00 8.17 8.13
C ILE A 133 -0.24 8.93 7.64
N ALA A 134 -0.05 10.07 6.99
CA ALA A 134 -1.14 10.85 6.41
C ALA A 134 -1.88 10.05 5.33
N GLY A 135 -1.16 9.32 4.47
CA GLY A 135 -1.74 8.43 3.47
C GLY A 135 -2.57 7.31 4.10
N LEU A 136 -2.09 6.68 5.18
CA LEU A 136 -2.84 5.68 5.94
C LEU A 136 -4.09 6.28 6.61
N ARG A 137 -3.97 7.48 7.18
CA ARG A 137 -5.11 8.19 7.79
C ARG A 137 -6.14 8.60 6.73
N LYS A 138 -5.70 9.06 5.56
CA LYS A 138 -6.59 9.45 4.45
C LYS A 138 -7.46 8.28 4.01
N LEU A 139 -6.89 7.10 3.81
CA LEU A 139 -7.64 5.89 3.47
C LEU A 139 -8.78 5.60 4.46
N ARG A 140 -8.53 5.80 5.76
CA ARG A 140 -9.55 5.62 6.81
C ARG A 140 -10.54 6.78 6.86
N GLN A 141 -10.07 7.99 6.64
CA GLN A 141 -10.88 9.21 6.73
C GLN A 141 -11.85 9.32 5.58
N ASP A 142 -11.46 8.92 4.36
CA ASP A 142 -12.32 8.91 3.19
C ASP A 142 -13.53 7.98 3.42
N GLU A 143 -13.30 6.77 3.93
CA GLU A 143 -14.37 5.84 4.35
C GLU A 143 -15.32 6.51 5.35
N LEU A 144 -14.80 7.02 6.46
CA LEU A 144 -15.62 7.64 7.50
C LEU A 144 -16.36 8.89 6.99
N SER A 145 -15.77 9.65 6.06
CA SER A 145 -16.40 10.86 5.51
C SER A 145 -17.65 10.54 4.69
N GLN A 146 -17.60 9.50 3.85
CA GLN A 146 -18.71 9.08 3.01
C GLN A 146 -19.87 8.56 3.87
N PHE A 147 -19.57 7.71 4.86
CA PHE A 147 -20.60 7.22 5.78
C PHE A 147 -21.18 8.32 6.69
N ARG A 148 -20.37 9.32 7.07
CA ARG A 148 -20.90 10.50 7.77
C ARG A 148 -21.87 11.31 6.90
N LEU A 149 -21.55 11.49 5.61
CA LEU A 149 -22.45 12.17 4.68
C LEU A 149 -23.76 11.40 4.49
N LEU A 150 -23.68 10.07 4.35
CA LEU A 150 -24.86 9.20 4.30
C LEU A 150 -25.75 9.36 5.53
N ARG A 151 -25.17 9.33 6.74
CA ARG A 151 -25.95 9.50 7.98
C ARG A 151 -26.65 10.86 8.03
N ARG A 152 -25.97 11.94 7.62
CA ARG A 152 -26.59 13.27 7.54
C ARG A 152 -27.72 13.31 6.52
N TYR A 153 -27.56 12.63 5.38
CA TYR A 153 -28.60 12.53 4.35
C TYR A 153 -29.85 11.82 4.90
N LEU A 154 -29.67 10.66 5.55
CA LEU A 154 -30.76 9.90 6.15
C LEU A 154 -31.50 10.72 7.22
N GLN A 155 -30.75 11.44 8.06
CA GLN A 155 -31.33 12.31 9.10
C GLN A 155 -32.07 13.51 8.50
N LYS A 156 -31.52 14.15 7.46
CA LYS A 156 -32.13 15.33 6.82
C LYS A 156 -33.48 15.01 6.15
N HIS A 157 -33.66 13.77 5.71
CA HIS A 157 -34.87 13.32 5.02
C HIS A 157 -35.82 12.52 5.93
N ASP A 158 -35.61 12.53 7.25
CA ASP A 158 -36.43 11.83 8.25
C ASP A 158 -36.70 10.36 7.88
N ILE A 159 -35.68 9.69 7.32
CA ILE A 159 -35.80 8.29 6.92
C ILE A 159 -35.97 7.43 8.18
N PRO A 160 -36.94 6.49 8.21
CA PRO A 160 -37.16 5.60 9.33
C PRO A 160 -35.87 4.87 9.74
N VAL A 161 -35.63 4.75 11.05
CA VAL A 161 -34.39 4.20 11.61
C VAL A 161 -34.11 2.78 11.07
N ASP A 162 -35.14 1.96 10.92
CA ASP A 162 -35.01 0.59 10.38
C ASP A 162 -34.51 0.58 8.94
N LEU A 163 -35.06 1.44 8.07
CA LEU A 163 -34.62 1.56 6.68
C LEU A 163 -33.21 2.15 6.61
N GLY A 164 -32.92 3.18 7.40
CA GLY A 164 -31.60 3.80 7.48
C GLY A 164 -30.51 2.83 7.93
N HIS A 165 -30.80 1.95 8.90
CA HIS A 165 -29.88 0.91 9.34
C HIS A 165 -29.63 -0.12 8.23
N ARG A 166 -30.69 -0.62 7.58
CA ARG A 166 -30.57 -1.57 6.46
C ARG A 166 -29.72 -1.01 5.32
N VAL A 167 -29.97 0.25 4.92
CA VAL A 167 -29.20 0.93 3.87
C VAL A 167 -27.74 1.08 4.28
N THR A 168 -27.47 1.52 5.51
CA THR A 168 -26.09 1.70 6.00
C THR A 168 -25.34 0.38 6.05
N GLN A 169 -25.97 -0.69 6.53
CA GLN A 169 -25.37 -2.02 6.60
C GLN A 169 -25.10 -2.60 5.20
N PHE A 170 -26.04 -2.47 4.27
CA PHE A 170 -25.86 -2.89 2.88
C PHE A 170 -24.71 -2.14 2.21
N LEU A 171 -24.66 -0.82 2.35
CA LEU A 171 -23.58 0.00 1.80
C LEU A 171 -22.24 -0.28 2.47
N HIS A 172 -22.21 -0.59 3.77
CA HIS A 172 -20.99 -1.00 4.45
C HIS A 172 -20.43 -2.31 3.87
N ASN A 173 -21.28 -3.34 3.74
CA ASN A 173 -20.88 -4.60 3.13
C ASN A 173 -20.38 -4.41 1.69
N GLN A 174 -21.11 -3.64 0.88
CA GLN A 174 -20.71 -3.32 -0.50
C GLN A 174 -19.41 -2.51 -0.56
N TYR A 175 -19.19 -1.59 0.38
CA TYR A 175 -17.95 -0.83 0.48
C TYR A 175 -16.77 -1.75 0.85
N THR A 176 -16.94 -2.63 1.84
CA THR A 176 -15.90 -3.59 2.24
C THR A 176 -15.58 -4.57 1.11
N GLU A 177 -16.60 -5.13 0.44
CA GLU A 177 -16.43 -5.98 -0.75
C GLU A 177 -15.70 -5.22 -1.85
N ARG A 178 -16.08 -3.97 -2.14
CA ARG A 178 -15.35 -3.13 -3.10
C ARG A 178 -13.92 -2.84 -2.69
N GLN A 179 -13.62 -2.70 -1.39
CA GLN A 179 -12.27 -2.40 -0.91
C GLN A 179 -11.37 -3.64 -0.98
N GLN A 180 -11.92 -4.82 -0.70
CA GLN A 180 -11.24 -6.10 -0.91
C GLN A 180 -11.07 -6.37 -2.41
N ALA A 181 -12.11 -6.15 -3.21
CA ALA A 181 -12.05 -6.24 -4.66
C ALA A 181 -11.05 -5.23 -5.22
N SER A 182 -10.95 -3.99 -4.72
CA SER A 182 -9.97 -2.99 -5.19
C SER A 182 -8.51 -3.44 -5.08
N SER A 183 -8.18 -4.41 -4.20
CA SER A 183 -6.86 -5.05 -4.18
C SER A 183 -6.64 -6.13 -5.25
N SER A 184 -7.65 -6.43 -6.09
CA SER A 184 -7.61 -7.48 -7.12
C SER A 184 -8.28 -7.08 -8.45
N GLN A 185 -9.23 -6.16 -8.43
CA GLN A 185 -10.13 -5.76 -9.52
C GLN A 185 -10.89 -4.50 -9.05
N THR A 186 -10.69 -3.33 -9.67
CA THR A 186 -11.77 -2.47 -10.20
C THR A 186 -11.22 -1.11 -10.62
N GLN A 187 -11.60 -0.70 -11.83
CA GLN A 187 -11.38 0.61 -12.44
C GLN A 187 -9.95 1.11 -12.32
N VAL A 188 -9.02 0.37 -12.93
CA VAL A 188 -7.77 1.00 -13.33
C VAL A 188 -8.16 2.10 -14.31
N PRO A 189 -7.90 3.39 -14.04
CA PRO A 189 -8.14 4.45 -15.03
C PRO A 189 -7.41 4.16 -16.35
N LEU A 190 -6.37 3.33 -16.29
CA LEU A 190 -5.67 2.74 -17.44
C LEU A 190 -6.56 1.93 -18.37
N LEU A 191 -7.66 1.34 -17.90
CA LEU A 191 -8.62 0.65 -18.76
C LEU A 191 -9.30 1.61 -19.73
N GLU A 192 -9.42 2.90 -19.40
CA GLU A 192 -9.94 3.93 -20.32
C GLU A 192 -8.98 4.20 -21.49
N LEU A 193 -7.68 3.93 -21.31
CA LEU A 193 -6.66 4.02 -22.36
C LEU A 193 -6.66 2.81 -23.30
N LEU A 194 -7.44 1.77 -22.98
CA LEU A 194 -7.51 0.56 -23.77
C LEU A 194 -8.31 0.79 -25.07
N SER A 195 -7.86 0.19 -26.17
CA SER A 195 -8.62 0.24 -27.42
C SER A 195 -9.99 -0.42 -27.25
N ARG A 196 -11.03 0.09 -27.93
CA ARG A 196 -12.39 -0.47 -27.86
C ARG A 196 -12.44 -1.99 -28.10
N PRO A 197 -11.74 -2.57 -29.09
CA PRO A 197 -11.75 -4.03 -29.32
C PRO A 197 -11.18 -4.82 -28.14
N MET A 198 -10.06 -4.36 -27.57
CA MET A 198 -9.43 -5.03 -26.42
C MET A 198 -10.29 -4.92 -25.16
N MET A 199 -10.98 -3.79 -24.96
CA MET A 199 -11.92 -3.66 -23.84
C MET A 199 -13.09 -4.64 -23.97
N GLN A 200 -13.63 -4.82 -25.18
CA GLN A 200 -14.72 -5.77 -25.40
C GLN A 200 -14.28 -7.21 -25.17
N GLU A 201 -13.07 -7.58 -25.60
CA GLU A 201 -12.49 -8.91 -25.35
C GLU A 201 -12.22 -9.15 -23.86
N LEU A 202 -11.67 -8.16 -23.14
CA LEU A 202 -11.46 -8.24 -21.70
C LEU A 202 -12.79 -8.43 -20.93
N GLN A 203 -13.82 -7.68 -21.30
CA GLN A 203 -15.15 -7.79 -20.67
C GLN A 203 -15.80 -9.14 -20.99
N PHE A 204 -15.62 -9.65 -22.20
CA PHE A 204 -16.10 -10.99 -22.56
C PHE A 204 -15.40 -12.06 -21.71
N GLU A 205 -14.07 -12.04 -21.64
CA GLU A 205 -13.32 -13.05 -20.90
C GLU A 205 -13.62 -13.00 -19.38
N ARG A 206 -13.84 -11.80 -18.84
CA ARG A 206 -14.27 -11.60 -17.44
C ARG A 206 -15.59 -12.31 -17.11
N HIS A 207 -16.57 -12.26 -18.00
CA HIS A 207 -17.90 -12.86 -17.77
C HIS A 207 -18.09 -14.22 -18.47
N ARG A 208 -17.10 -14.68 -19.21
CA ARG A 208 -17.10 -15.96 -19.94
C ARG A 208 -17.63 -17.14 -19.13
N PRO A 209 -17.19 -17.42 -17.90
CA PRO A 209 -17.68 -18.58 -17.14
C PRO A 209 -19.17 -18.49 -16.83
N VAL A 210 -19.74 -17.29 -16.78
CA VAL A 210 -21.16 -17.06 -16.49
C VAL A 210 -21.98 -17.11 -17.77
N LEU A 211 -21.49 -16.46 -18.83
CA LEU A 211 -22.13 -16.48 -20.14
C LEU A 211 -22.21 -17.91 -20.71
N CYS A 212 -21.19 -18.74 -20.47
CA CYS A 212 -21.19 -20.15 -20.90
C CYS A 212 -22.24 -21.02 -20.18
N LYS A 213 -22.88 -20.55 -19.09
CA LYS A 213 -24.02 -21.24 -18.48
C LYS A 213 -25.27 -21.15 -19.36
N ILE A 214 -25.35 -20.16 -20.23
CA ILE A 214 -26.44 -20.01 -21.20
C ILE A 214 -26.14 -20.96 -22.38
N GLY A 215 -26.99 -21.97 -22.56
CA GLY A 215 -26.82 -22.99 -23.61
C GLY A 215 -26.67 -22.40 -25.02
N ALA A 216 -27.42 -21.34 -25.34
CA ALA A 216 -27.33 -20.65 -26.62
C ALA A 216 -25.95 -20.00 -26.85
N ILE A 217 -25.38 -19.34 -25.83
CA ILE A 217 -24.06 -18.71 -25.95
C ILE A 217 -22.96 -19.77 -26.09
N LYS A 218 -23.06 -20.86 -25.32
CA LYS A 218 -22.12 -21.99 -25.43
C LYS A 218 -22.15 -22.62 -26.83
N ALA A 219 -23.34 -22.78 -27.42
CA ALA A 219 -23.49 -23.31 -28.78
C ALA A 219 -22.91 -22.36 -29.83
N ILE A 220 -23.11 -21.04 -29.67
CA ILE A 220 -22.52 -20.03 -30.57
C ILE A 220 -20.99 -20.01 -30.45
N LEU A 221 -20.45 -20.17 -29.24
CA LEU A 221 -19.00 -20.21 -29.01
C LEU A 221 -18.34 -21.45 -29.62
N SER A 222 -19.07 -22.54 -29.78
CA SER A 222 -18.58 -23.77 -30.41
C SER A 222 -18.48 -23.68 -31.94
N LYS A 223 -19.21 -22.73 -32.54
CA LYS A 223 -19.07 -22.40 -33.96
C LYS A 223 -17.98 -21.35 -34.06
N ASP A 224 -16.82 -21.72 -34.60
CA ASP A 224 -15.61 -20.90 -34.66
C ASP A 224 -15.72 -19.76 -35.70
N ASP A 225 -16.82 -19.00 -35.65
CA ASP A 225 -17.13 -17.90 -36.55
C ASP A 225 -16.71 -16.57 -35.92
N VAL A 226 -15.86 -15.84 -36.65
CA VAL A 226 -15.35 -14.51 -36.30
C VAL A 226 -16.50 -13.51 -36.09
N HIS A 227 -17.59 -13.60 -36.87
CA HIS A 227 -18.74 -12.72 -36.71
C HIS A 227 -19.48 -12.97 -35.40
N CYS A 228 -19.71 -14.23 -35.06
CA CYS A 228 -20.32 -14.63 -33.80
C CYS A 228 -19.50 -14.13 -32.60
N ARG A 229 -18.17 -14.29 -32.64
CA ARG A 229 -17.28 -13.82 -31.57
C ARG A 229 -17.34 -12.30 -31.40
N ARG A 230 -17.38 -11.53 -32.49
CA ARG A 230 -17.49 -10.06 -32.42
C ARG A 230 -18.83 -9.60 -31.84
N VAL A 231 -19.92 -10.27 -32.17
CA VAL A 231 -21.25 -9.98 -31.59
C VAL A 231 -21.26 -10.29 -30.09
N LEU A 232 -20.67 -11.42 -29.68
CA LEU A 232 -20.55 -11.80 -28.26
C LEU A 232 -19.72 -10.78 -27.46
N HIS A 233 -18.58 -10.34 -28.00
CA HIS A 233 -17.75 -9.30 -27.37
C HIS A 233 -18.52 -7.98 -27.23
N LYS A 234 -19.26 -7.58 -28.26
CA LYS A 234 -20.09 -6.37 -28.22
C LYS A 234 -21.24 -6.48 -27.22
N MET A 235 -21.92 -7.64 -27.16
CA MET A 235 -22.97 -7.93 -26.19
C MET A 235 -22.43 -7.91 -24.75
N ALA A 236 -21.28 -8.55 -24.51
CA ALA A 236 -20.67 -8.57 -23.18
C ALA A 236 -20.27 -7.18 -22.68
N TYR A 237 -19.87 -6.28 -23.59
CA TYR A 237 -19.55 -4.89 -23.25
C TYR A 237 -20.79 -4.01 -23.07
N ALA A 238 -21.80 -4.14 -23.93
CA ALA A 238 -22.91 -3.19 -24.00
C ALA A 238 -24.17 -3.60 -23.22
N SER A 239 -24.29 -4.89 -22.85
CA SER A 239 -25.55 -5.45 -22.34
C SER A 239 -25.42 -6.11 -20.97
N LEU A 240 -24.23 -6.15 -20.38
CA LEU A 240 -24.00 -6.72 -19.05
C LEU A 240 -23.76 -5.62 -18.04
N ASP A 241 -24.80 -5.31 -17.28
CA ASP A 241 -24.71 -4.40 -16.13
C ASP A 241 -24.69 -5.20 -14.82
N PRO A 242 -23.73 -4.94 -13.92
CA PRO A 242 -23.71 -5.58 -12.62
C PRO A 242 -24.87 -5.04 -11.76
N MET A 243 -25.77 -5.94 -11.36
CA MET A 243 -26.83 -5.65 -10.39
C MET A 243 -26.49 -6.30 -9.04
N VAL A 244 -26.64 -5.53 -7.96
CA VAL A 244 -26.51 -6.02 -6.59
C VAL A 244 -27.84 -5.83 -5.88
N ALA A 245 -28.32 -6.86 -5.19
CA ALA A 245 -29.54 -6.83 -4.40
C ALA A 245 -29.22 -7.20 -2.94
N ALA A 246 -29.91 -6.56 -1.99
CA ALA A 246 -29.81 -6.90 -0.58
C ALA A 246 -30.64 -8.15 -0.23
N ALA A 247 -30.38 -8.73 0.93
CA ALA A 247 -31.21 -9.81 1.44
C ALA A 247 -32.65 -9.31 1.68
N GLY A 248 -33.62 -10.00 1.07
CA GLY A 248 -35.04 -9.64 1.14
C GLY A 248 -35.53 -8.71 0.04
N ASP A 249 -34.66 -8.27 -0.88
CA ASP A 249 -35.08 -7.46 -2.02
C ASP A 249 -35.79 -8.33 -3.08
N VAL A 250 -36.87 -7.79 -3.64
CA VAL A 250 -37.62 -8.42 -4.72
C VAL A 250 -37.04 -7.95 -6.06
N ILE A 251 -36.46 -8.88 -6.83
CA ILE A 251 -35.79 -8.56 -8.10
C ILE A 251 -36.79 -8.36 -9.23
N PHE A 252 -37.82 -9.20 -9.30
CA PHE A 252 -38.92 -9.08 -10.25
C PHE A 252 -40.21 -9.63 -9.63
N VAL A 253 -41.33 -9.12 -10.11
CA VAL A 253 -42.67 -9.48 -9.66
C VAL A 253 -43.46 -10.01 -10.86
N GLY A 254 -44.25 -11.07 -10.64
CA GLY A 254 -45.13 -11.62 -11.66
C GLY A 254 -46.17 -10.59 -12.12
N GLY A 255 -46.41 -10.51 -13.44
CA GLY A 255 -47.36 -9.56 -14.03
C GLY A 255 -46.74 -8.28 -14.58
N HIS A 256 -45.45 -8.01 -14.33
CA HIS A 256 -44.72 -6.93 -14.98
C HIS A 256 -44.12 -7.36 -16.32
N MET A 257 -44.00 -6.42 -17.26
CA MET A 257 -43.35 -6.62 -18.56
C MET A 257 -41.86 -6.89 -18.38
N ALA A 258 -41.36 -7.99 -18.95
CA ALA A 258 -39.95 -8.36 -18.86
C ALA A 258 -39.10 -7.51 -19.82
N THR A 259 -38.40 -6.51 -19.28
CA THR A 259 -37.44 -5.68 -20.04
C THR A 259 -36.01 -6.17 -19.92
N MET A 260 -35.69 -6.94 -18.89
CA MET A 260 -34.33 -7.39 -18.56
C MET A 260 -34.29 -8.86 -18.14
N SER A 261 -33.16 -9.50 -18.40
CA SER A 261 -32.87 -10.87 -17.97
C SER A 261 -31.74 -10.87 -16.94
N TYR A 262 -31.91 -11.62 -15.86
CA TYR A 262 -30.92 -11.69 -14.79
C TYR A 262 -30.17 -13.02 -14.81
N ILE A 263 -28.85 -12.95 -14.62
CA ILE A 263 -28.00 -14.13 -14.50
C ILE A 263 -27.39 -14.12 -13.10
N LYS A 264 -27.66 -15.17 -12.32
CA LYS A 264 -27.12 -15.28 -10.96
C LYS A 264 -25.60 -15.52 -11.00
N MET A 265 -24.85 -14.54 -10.52
CA MET A 265 -23.40 -14.61 -10.32
C MET A 265 -23.09 -15.32 -9.00
N ASN A 266 -23.41 -14.66 -7.88
CA ASN A 266 -23.14 -15.10 -6.51
C ASN A 266 -24.42 -14.98 -5.65
N GLY A 267 -24.49 -15.75 -4.56
CA GLY A 267 -25.62 -15.73 -3.62
C GLY A 267 -26.73 -16.77 -3.91
N ARG A 268 -27.84 -16.65 -3.18
CA ARG A 268 -29.03 -17.51 -3.31
C ARG A 268 -30.23 -16.65 -3.70
N LEU A 269 -31.00 -17.14 -4.68
CA LEU A 269 -32.27 -16.56 -5.11
C LEU A 269 -33.35 -17.61 -4.89
N SER A 270 -34.47 -17.19 -4.32
CA SER A 270 -35.65 -18.03 -4.08
C SER A 270 -36.86 -17.41 -4.76
N TYR A 271 -37.65 -18.24 -5.42
CA TYR A 271 -38.94 -17.84 -5.96
C TYR A 271 -40.00 -17.99 -4.87
N PHE A 272 -40.68 -16.89 -4.56
CA PHE A 272 -41.88 -16.92 -3.75
C PHE A 272 -43.09 -16.88 -4.69
N LYS A 273 -44.06 -17.75 -4.43
CA LYS A 273 -45.35 -17.78 -5.13
C LYS A 273 -46.37 -17.00 -4.34
#